data_AF-H9FJN6-F1
#
_entry.id   AF-H9FJN6-F1
#
_cell.length_a   1.000
_cell.length_b   1.000
_cell.length_c   1.000
_cell.angle_alpha   90.00
_cell.angle_beta   90.00
_cell.angle_gamma   90.00
#
_symmetry.space_group_name_H-M   'P 1'
#
loop_
_entity.id
_entity.type
_entity.pdbx_description
1 polymer ?
#
loop_
_entity_poly.entity_id
_entity_poly.type
_entity_poly.pdbx_seq_one_letter_code
_entity_poly.pdbx_strand_id
1 'polypeptide(L)'
;SRRLAAILNNAHYLENLHFTIEGRDTHYFIKLGSLEEDLVLIGNTGGRRILENGVNVTVSQMTSVLNGRTRRFADIQLQHGALCFNIRYGTTVEEEKNHVLEIARQRAVAQAWTKEQRRLQEGEEGI
;
A
#
# COMPACT_ATOMS: atom_id res chain seq x y z
N SER A 1 -17.03 -3.11 -12.30
CA SER A 1 -17.69 -2.35 -11.20
C SER A 1 -17.38 -0.86 -11.36
N ARG A 2 -18.39 0.00 -11.47
CA ARG A 2 -18.23 1.46 -11.70
C ARG A 2 -17.48 2.18 -10.56
N ARG A 3 -17.63 1.71 -9.32
CA ARG A 3 -16.98 2.31 -8.14
C ARG A 3 -15.46 2.13 -8.17
N LEU A 4 -14.96 0.93 -8.51
CA LEU A 4 -13.51 0.67 -8.60
C LEU A 4 -12.84 1.49 -9.69
N ALA A 5 -13.48 1.58 -10.87
CA ALA A 5 -12.98 2.39 -11.96
C ALA A 5 -12.89 3.87 -11.57
N ALA A 6 -13.86 4.38 -10.79
CA ALA A 6 -13.83 5.77 -10.31
C ALA A 6 -12.67 6.04 -9.32
N ILE A 7 -12.36 5.10 -8.42
CA ILE A 7 -11.24 5.23 -7.48
C ILE A 7 -9.90 5.25 -8.23
N LEU A 8 -9.73 4.35 -9.20
CA LEU A 8 -8.50 4.28 -9.99
C LEU A 8 -8.41 5.38 -11.05
N ASN A 9 -9.52 6.07 -11.35
CA ASN A 9 -9.52 7.17 -12.30
C ASN A 9 -8.58 8.29 -11.80
N ASN A 10 -7.69 8.75 -12.68
CA ASN A 10 -6.65 9.73 -12.39
C ASN A 10 -5.63 9.30 -11.30
N ALA A 11 -5.61 8.03 -10.91
CA ALA A 11 -4.54 7.49 -10.09
C ALA A 11 -3.32 7.20 -10.96
N HIS A 12 -2.15 7.65 -10.53
CA HIS A 12 -0.89 7.41 -11.20
C HIS A 12 -0.27 6.12 -10.67
N TYR A 13 -0.11 5.13 -11.55
CA TYR A 13 0.53 3.87 -11.20
C TYR A 13 2.03 4.03 -11.02
N LEU A 14 2.60 3.40 -10.00
CA LEU A 14 4.04 3.37 -9.80
C LEU A 14 4.62 2.18 -10.58
N GLU A 15 4.98 2.44 -11.84
CA GLU A 15 5.56 1.43 -12.72
C GLU A 15 6.77 0.74 -12.09
N ASN A 16 6.85 -0.58 -12.29
CA ASN A 16 7.91 -1.45 -11.77
C ASN A 16 8.05 -1.50 -10.23
N LEU A 17 7.11 -0.89 -9.49
CA LEU A 17 7.02 -0.99 -8.04
C LEU A 17 5.79 -1.80 -7.64
N HIS A 18 5.92 -3.12 -7.76
CA HIS A 18 4.94 -4.09 -7.23
C HIS A 18 5.69 -5.22 -6.52
N PHE A 19 5.07 -5.77 -5.49
CA PHE A 19 5.70 -6.79 -4.65
C PHE A 19 4.67 -7.82 -4.18
N THR A 20 5.09 -9.08 -4.10
CA THR A 20 4.32 -10.12 -3.43
C THR A 20 4.55 -10.04 -1.92
N ILE A 21 3.54 -9.63 -1.16
CA ILE A 21 3.60 -9.43 0.29
C ILE A 21 2.55 -10.33 0.94
N GLU A 22 2.98 -11.30 1.75
CA GLU A 22 2.09 -12.27 2.41
C GLU A 22 1.15 -12.98 1.42
N GLY A 23 1.68 -13.36 0.26
CA GLY A 23 0.91 -14.02 -0.81
C GLY A 23 0.00 -13.09 -1.62
N ARG A 24 0.06 -11.77 -1.41
CA ARG A 24 -0.68 -10.78 -2.19
C ARG A 24 0.21 -10.03 -3.16
N ASP A 25 -0.12 -10.08 -4.44
CA ASP A 25 0.48 -9.24 -5.47
C ASP A 25 0.00 -7.80 -5.30
N THR A 26 0.87 -6.94 -4.76
CA THR A 26 0.53 -5.59 -4.32
C THR A 26 1.09 -4.56 -5.27
N HIS A 27 0.17 -3.80 -5.88
CA HIS A 27 0.46 -2.70 -6.79
C HIS A 27 0.22 -1.36 -6.10
N TYR A 28 1.07 -0.38 -6.39
CA TYR A 28 1.05 0.93 -5.76
C TYR A 28 0.61 2.02 -6.74
N PHE A 29 -0.32 2.85 -6.29
CA PHE A 29 -0.83 4.00 -7.01
C PHE A 29 -0.80 5.23 -6.10
N ILE A 30 -0.69 6.39 -6.72
CA ILE A 30 -0.85 7.69 -6.06
C ILE A 30 -2.02 8.43 -6.68
N LYS A 31 -2.83 9.09 -5.85
CA LYS A 31 -3.87 10.00 -6.32
C LYS A 31 -3.71 11.37 -5.66
N LEU A 32 -3.57 12.40 -6.50
CA LEU A 32 -3.39 13.79 -6.07
C LEU A 32 -4.73 14.48 -5.73
N GLY A 33 -5.86 13.84 -6.02
CA GLY A 33 -7.20 14.32 -5.72
C GLY A 33 -7.59 14.17 -4.24
N SER A 34 -8.83 14.56 -3.93
CA SER A 34 -9.38 14.46 -2.57
C SER A 34 -9.74 13.01 -2.23
N LEU A 35 -9.29 12.57 -1.05
CA LEU A 35 -9.71 11.29 -0.47
C LEU A 35 -11.23 11.25 -0.25
N GLU A 36 -11.79 12.37 0.22
CA GLU A 36 -13.21 12.50 0.57
C GLU A 36 -14.13 12.21 -0.62
N GLU A 37 -13.76 12.64 -1.83
CA GLU A 37 -14.50 12.33 -3.06
C GLU A 37 -14.61 10.83 -3.30
N ASP A 38 -13.50 10.09 -3.14
CA ASP A 38 -13.47 8.65 -3.31
C ASP A 38 -14.17 7.91 -2.16
N LEU A 39 -14.10 8.42 -0.94
CA LEU A 39 -14.82 7.87 0.21
C LEU A 39 -16.34 7.97 0.04
N VAL A 40 -16.83 9.09 -0.50
CA VAL A 40 -18.26 9.26 -0.85
C VAL A 40 -18.68 8.24 -1.90
N LEU A 41 -17.87 8.02 -2.93
CA LEU A 41 -18.15 7.04 -3.99
C LEU A 41 -18.22 5.59 -3.49
N ILE A 42 -17.40 5.25 -2.50
CA ILE A 42 -17.39 3.93 -1.85
C ILE A 42 -18.49 3.83 -0.79
N GLY A 43 -19.00 4.97 -0.30
CA GLY A 43 -19.90 5.07 0.84
C GLY A 43 -19.23 4.61 2.14
N ASN A 44 -17.91 4.76 2.27
CA ASN A 44 -17.15 4.35 3.44
C ASN A 44 -16.56 5.58 4.13
N THR A 45 -16.86 5.75 5.42
CA THR A 45 -16.37 6.88 6.22
C THR A 45 -15.14 6.53 7.06
N GLY A 46 -14.64 5.28 6.97
CA GLY A 46 -13.41 4.84 7.62
C GLY A 46 -13.38 3.33 7.89
N GLY A 47 -12.19 2.71 7.88
CA GLY A 47 -12.00 1.30 8.20
C GLY A 47 -12.24 0.34 7.04
N ARG A 48 -12.44 -0.95 7.37
CA ARG A 48 -12.57 -2.06 6.41
C ARG A 48 -14.03 -2.31 6.03
N ARG A 49 -14.30 -2.48 4.73
CA ARG A 49 -15.62 -2.79 4.15
C ARG A 49 -15.47 -3.80 3.02
N ILE A 50 -16.49 -4.62 2.79
CA ILE A 50 -16.58 -5.49 1.60
C ILE A 50 -17.65 -4.91 0.67
N LEU A 51 -17.31 -4.75 -0.61
CA LEU A 51 -18.24 -4.32 -1.65
C LEU A 51 -19.07 -5.50 -2.17
N GLU A 52 -20.22 -5.20 -2.78
CA GLU A 52 -21.16 -6.20 -3.34
C GLU A 52 -20.51 -7.15 -4.35
N ASN A 53 -19.44 -6.71 -5.02
CA ASN A 53 -18.68 -7.52 -5.96
C ASN A 53 -17.54 -8.33 -5.32
N GLY A 54 -17.52 -8.47 -3.99
CA GLY A 54 -16.53 -9.25 -3.25
C GLY A 54 -15.15 -8.60 -3.14
N VAL A 55 -15.02 -7.30 -3.45
CA VAL A 55 -13.77 -6.56 -3.23
C VAL A 55 -13.73 -6.04 -1.80
N ASN A 56 -12.67 -6.39 -1.09
CA ASN A 56 -12.37 -5.84 0.23
C ASN A 56 -11.74 -4.47 0.06
N VAL A 57 -12.28 -3.48 0.74
CA VAL A 57 -11.79 -2.10 0.77
C VAL A 57 -11.35 -1.78 2.19
N THR A 58 -10.10 -1.36 2.37
CA THR A 58 -9.60 -0.88 3.66
C THR A 58 -9.16 0.57 3.50
N VAL A 59 -9.62 1.43 4.40
CA VAL A 59 -9.21 2.84 4.45
C VAL A 59 -8.38 3.07 5.70
N SER A 60 -7.16 3.58 5.50
CA SER A 60 -6.22 3.93 6.57
C SER A 60 -5.89 5.42 6.44
N GLN A 61 -5.99 6.17 7.53
CA GLN A 61 -5.57 7.58 7.58
C GLN A 61 -4.42 7.73 8.56
N MET A 62 -3.40 8.47 8.15
CA MET A 62 -2.17 8.66 8.91
C MET A 62 -1.86 10.15 9.03
N THR A 63 -1.34 10.58 10.17
CA THR A 63 -0.85 11.95 10.36
C THR A 63 0.62 11.88 10.76
N SER A 64 1.47 12.66 10.08
CA SER A 64 2.89 12.76 10.40
C SER A 64 3.33 14.23 10.41
N VAL A 65 4.32 14.55 11.23
CA VAL A 65 4.93 15.88 11.28
C VAL A 65 6.22 15.83 10.48
N LEU A 66 6.24 16.51 9.33
CA LEU A 66 7.39 16.60 8.44
C LEU A 66 7.84 18.05 8.37
N ASN A 67 9.10 18.32 8.74
CA ASN A 67 9.68 19.67 8.76
C ASN A 67 8.81 20.69 9.55
N GLY A 68 8.27 20.27 10.69
CA GLY A 68 7.41 21.12 11.53
C GLY A 68 6.00 21.36 10.99
N ARG A 69 5.62 20.75 9.86
CA ARG A 69 4.28 20.83 9.28
C ARG A 69 3.56 19.50 9.45
N THR A 70 2.36 19.55 10.01
CA THR A 70 1.47 18.38 10.05
C THR A 70 0.98 18.06 8.64
N ARG A 71 1.25 16.85 8.17
CA ARG A 71 0.74 16.32 6.91
C ARG A 71 -0.14 15.11 7.19
N ARG A 72 -1.27 15.04 6.48
CA ARG A 72 -2.18 13.89 6.50
C ARG A 72 -1.98 13.08 5.23
N PHE A 73 -1.88 11.77 5.40
CA PHE A 73 -1.83 10.78 4.33
C PHE A 73 -3.03 9.86 4.50
N ALA A 74 -3.41 9.20 3.42
CA ALA A 74 -4.35 8.11 3.50
C ALA A 74 -4.05 7.04 2.46
N ASP A 75 -4.43 5.82 2.77
CA ASP A 75 -4.40 4.70 1.85
C ASP A 75 -5.81 4.14 1.69
N ILE A 76 -6.21 3.91 0.43
CA ILE A 76 -7.31 3.03 0.08
C ILE A 76 -6.72 1.76 -0.49
N GLN A 77 -6.94 0.64 0.19
CA GLN A 77 -6.56 -0.69 -0.28
C GLN A 77 -7.77 -1.41 -0.88
N LEU A 78 -7.63 -1.87 -2.12
CA LEU A 78 -8.63 -2.67 -2.83
C LEU A 78 -8.07 -4.08 -3.02
N GLN A 79 -8.67 -5.07 -2.39
CA GLN A 79 -8.21 -6.46 -2.44
C GLN A 79 -9.29 -7.38 -2.99
N HIS A 80 -8.89 -8.24 -3.93
CA HIS A 80 -9.71 -9.35 -4.42
C HIS A 80 -8.84 -10.58 -4.65
N GLY A 81 -9.05 -11.63 -3.85
CA GLY A 81 -8.15 -12.79 -3.84
C GLY A 81 -6.72 -12.38 -3.45
N ALA A 82 -5.75 -12.78 -4.28
CA ALA A 82 -4.34 -12.43 -4.12
C ALA A 82 -3.98 -11.04 -4.69
N LEU A 83 -4.85 -10.40 -5.46
CA LEU A 83 -4.59 -9.08 -6.02
C LEU A 83 -4.88 -7.98 -4.99
N CYS A 84 -3.95 -7.05 -4.81
CA CYS A 84 -4.08 -5.91 -3.91
C CYS A 84 -3.62 -4.62 -4.61
N PHE A 85 -4.48 -3.60 -4.63
CA PHE A 85 -4.12 -2.26 -5.06
C PHE A 85 -4.07 -1.33 -3.86
N ASN A 86 -2.95 -0.65 -3.64
CA ASN A 86 -2.79 0.38 -2.63
C ASN A 86 -2.77 1.75 -3.30
N ILE A 87 -3.78 2.58 -3.05
CA ILE A 87 -3.86 3.95 -3.56
C ILE A 87 -3.55 4.91 -2.43
N ARG A 88 -2.43 5.63 -2.52
CA ARG A 88 -2.02 6.62 -1.53
C ARG A 88 -2.40 8.05 -1.91
N TYR A 89 -2.85 8.80 -0.91
CA TYR A 89 -3.24 10.21 -0.98
C TYR A 89 -2.34 11.07 -0.09
N GLY A 90 -2.25 12.36 -0.41
CA GLY A 90 -1.53 13.35 0.42
C GLY A 90 0.00 13.30 0.32
N THR A 91 0.52 12.73 -0.76
CA THR A 91 1.97 12.60 -1.03
C THR A 91 2.28 12.99 -2.48
N THR A 92 3.56 13.12 -2.83
CA THR A 92 4.02 13.25 -4.21
C THR A 92 4.42 11.89 -4.78
N VAL A 93 4.51 11.79 -6.11
CA VAL A 93 4.95 10.55 -6.79
C VAL A 93 6.34 10.14 -6.29
N GLU A 94 7.25 11.10 -6.17
CA GLU A 94 8.63 10.86 -5.76
C GLU A 94 8.72 10.41 -4.29
N GLU A 95 7.95 11.06 -3.40
CA GLU A 95 7.89 10.66 -1.99
C GLU A 95 7.38 9.23 -1.83
N GLU A 96 6.30 8.86 -2.54
CA GLU A 96 5.76 7.51 -2.42
C GLU A 96 6.64 6.45 -3.06
N LYS A 97 7.30 6.74 -4.19
CA LYS A 97 8.31 5.83 -4.77
C LYS A 97 9.40 5.51 -3.75
N ASN A 98 9.97 6.54 -3.13
CA ASN A 98 11.00 6.38 -2.11
C ASN A 98 10.49 5.62 -0.88
N HIS A 99 9.28 5.91 -0.43
CA HIS A 99 8.64 5.18 0.66
C HIS A 99 8.46 3.68 0.33
N VAL A 100 7.88 3.35 -0.82
CA VAL A 100 7.64 1.96 -1.23
C VAL A 100 8.95 1.18 -1.34
N LEU A 101 9.99 1.78 -1.91
CA LEU A 101 11.33 1.17 -1.99
C LEU A 101 11.94 0.93 -0.61
N GLU A 102 11.84 1.90 0.30
CA GLU A 102 12.39 1.75 1.65
C GLU A 102 11.68 0.63 2.42
N ILE A 103 10.34 0.56 2.33
CA ILE A 103 9.58 -0.53 2.96
C ILE A 103 9.94 -1.89 2.32
N ALA A 104 10.13 -1.94 1.00
CA ALA A 104 10.57 -3.16 0.33
C ALA A 104 11.98 -3.59 0.79
N ARG A 105 12.91 -2.64 0.92
CA ARG A 105 14.27 -2.87 1.43
C ARG A 105 14.24 -3.41 2.86
N GLN A 106 13.46 -2.80 3.75
CA GLN A 106 13.31 -3.26 5.13
C GLN A 106 12.80 -4.70 5.20
N ARG A 107 11.79 -5.05 4.39
CA ARG A 107 11.30 -6.44 4.28
C ARG A 107 12.37 -7.40 3.79
N ALA A 108 13.12 -7.03 2.75
CA ALA A 108 14.18 -7.86 2.20
C ALA A 108 15.29 -8.12 3.24
N VAL A 109 15.70 -7.08 3.97
CA VAL A 109 16.71 -7.20 5.03
C VAL A 109 16.21 -8.10 6.17
N ALA A 110 14.96 -7.91 6.61
CA ALA A 110 14.37 -8.75 7.65
C ALA A 110 14.32 -10.22 7.23
N GLN A 111 13.89 -10.51 6.00
CA GLN A 111 13.84 -11.87 5.45
C GLN A 111 15.23 -12.50 5.35
N ALA A 112 16.22 -11.74 4.88
CA ALA A 112 17.61 -12.21 4.82
C ALA A 112 18.14 -12.56 6.21
N TRP A 113 17.87 -11.72 7.20
CA TRP A 113 18.28 -11.97 8.58
C TRP A 113 17.61 -13.20 9.18
N THR A 114 16.29 -13.37 8.99
CA THR A 114 15.57 -14.58 9.44
C THR A 114 16.14 -15.84 8.81
N LYS A 115 16.49 -15.80 7.51
CA LYS A 115 17.12 -16.93 6.82
C LYS A 115 18.48 -17.24 7.43
N GLU A 116 19.30 -16.24 7.68
CA GLU A 116 20.64 -16.43 8.24
C GLU A 116 20.61 -16.95 9.68
N GLN A 117 19.71 -16.42 10.51
CA GLN A 117 19.48 -16.94 11.87
C GLN A 117 19.10 -18.42 11.87
N ARG A 118 18.26 -18.83 10.91
CA ARG A 118 17.86 -20.23 10.75
C ARG A 118 19.04 -21.12 10.35
N ARG A 119 19.87 -20.66 9.41
CA ARG A 119 21.06 -21.40 8.95
C ARG A 119 22.07 -21.63 10.08
N LEU A 120 22.32 -20.59 10.88
CA LEU A 120 23.14 -20.71 12.09
C LEU A 120 22.57 -21.73 13.09
N GLN A 121 21.25 -21.81 13.27
CA GLN A 121 20.60 -22.82 14.12
C GLN A 121 20.71 -24.24 13.54
N GLU A 122 20.68 -24.37 12.21
CA GLU A 122 20.81 -25.63 11.48
C GLU A 122 22.29 -26.06 11.34
N GLY A 123 23.26 -25.24 11.81
CA GLY A 123 24.70 -25.53 11.74
C GLY A 123 25.32 -25.30 10.37
N GLU A 124 24.62 -24.59 9.47
CA GLU A 124 25.12 -24.22 8.16
C GLU A 124 26.04 -22.99 8.24
N GLU A 125 27.03 -22.90 7.34
CA GLU A 125 27.88 -21.72 7.19
C GLU A 125 27.12 -20.54 6.57
N GLY A 126 27.43 -19.32 6.98
CA GLY A 126 26.82 -18.10 6.43
C GLY A 126 27.13 -17.86 4.94
N ILE A 127 26.32 -17.00 4.30
CA ILE A 127 26.58 -16.51 2.92
C ILE A 127 27.53 -15.31 2.96
#